data_AF-A0A327JEM6-F1
#
_entry.id   AF-A0A327JEM6-F1
#
_cell.length_a   1.000
_cell.length_b   1.000
_cell.length_c   1.000
_cell.angle_alpha   90.00
_cell.angle_beta   90.00
_cell.angle_gamma   90.00
#
_symmetry.space_group_name_H-M   'P 1'
#
loop_
_entity.id
_entity.type
_entity.pdbx_description
1 polymer ?
#
loop_
_entity_poly.entity_id
_entity_poly.type
_entity_poly.pdbx_seq_one_letter_code
_entity_poly.pdbx_strand_id
1 'polypeptide(L)' 'MSENKTIKFIITRQDTSDSNPYQEEFEIPYRPNMNVISALMEIRRNPVN' A
#
# COMPACT_ATOMS: atom_id res chain seq x y z
N MET A 1 11.92 22.06 6.52
CA MET A 1 11.33 21.09 5.59
C MET A 1 10.95 19.87 6.41
N SER A 2 9.66 19.67 6.70
CA SER A 2 9.22 18.46 7.40
C SER A 2 9.58 17.25 6.55
N GLU A 3 10.40 16.34 7.08
CA GLU A 3 10.72 15.07 6.41
C GLU A 3 9.40 14.36 6.08
N ASN A 4 9.12 14.17 4.79
CA ASN A 4 7.98 13.38 4.33
C ASN A 4 8.25 11.92 4.67
N LYS A 5 7.83 11.50 5.87
CA LYS A 5 7.91 10.10 6.28
C LYS A 5 7.05 9.25 5.36
N THR A 6 7.60 8.18 4.84
CA THR A 6 6.87 7.18 4.04
C THR A 6 6.81 5.87 4.80
N ILE A 7 5.84 5.03 4.45
CA ILE A 7 5.73 3.65 4.92
C ILE A 7 5.75 2.74 3.69
N LYS A 8 6.61 1.72 3.74
CA LYS A 8 6.65 0.64 2.76
C LYS A 8 5.76 -0.52 3.19
N PHE A 9 4.83 -0.91 2.32
CA PHE A 9 4.00 -2.10 2.45
C PHE A 9 4.44 -3.16 1.43
N ILE A 10 4.50 -4.42 1.84
CA ILE A 10 4.65 -5.57 0.96
C ILE A 10 3.36 -6.37 1.10
N ILE A 11 2.55 -6.43 0.04
CA ILE A 11 1.23 -7.05 0.03
C ILE A 11 1.26 -8.25 -0.90
N THR A 12 0.91 -9.42 -0.40
CA THR A 12 0.67 -10.58 -1.26
C THR A 12 -0.68 -10.43 -1.95
N ARG A 13 -0.68 -10.40 -3.28
CA ARG A 13 -1.87 -10.26 -4.12
C ARG A 13 -2.03 -11.45 -5.05
N GLN A 14 -3.26 -11.62 -5.50
CA GLN A 14 -3.67 -12.63 -6.44
C GLN A 14 -4.80 -12.03 -7.28
N ASP A 15 -4.61 -11.92 -8.60
CA ASP A 15 -5.52 -11.18 -9.47
C ASP A 15 -6.79 -11.97 -9.79
N THR A 16 -6.63 -13.27 -9.99
CA THR A 16 -7.71 -14.24 -10.25
C THR A 16 -7.49 -15.51 -9.44
N SER A 17 -8.53 -16.32 -9.25
CA SER A 17 -8.45 -17.60 -8.53
C SER A 17 -7.35 -18.54 -9.04
N ASP A 18 -7.04 -18.43 -10.33
CA ASP A 18 -6.11 -19.34 -11.02
C ASP A 18 -4.71 -18.75 -11.14
N SER A 19 -4.54 -17.47 -10.82
CA SER A 19 -3.24 -16.79 -10.85
C SER A 19 -2.39 -17.17 -9.63
N ASN A 20 -1.07 -17.25 -9.80
CA ASN A 20 -0.15 -17.43 -8.69
C ASN A 20 -0.10 -16.16 -7.83
N PRO A 21 -0.09 -16.27 -6.49
CA PRO A 21 0.13 -15.12 -5.63
C PRO A 21 1.50 -14.48 -5.89
N TYR A 22 1.56 -13.15 -5.85
CA TYR A 22 2.79 -12.39 -5.99
C TYR A 22 2.89 -11.32 -4.89
N GLN A 23 4.11 -10.85 -4.62
CA GLN A 23 4.33 -9.72 -3.72
C GLN A 23 4.31 -8.43 -4.53
N GLU A 24 3.50 -7.48 -4.09
CA GLU A 24 3.49 -6.11 -4.62
C GLU A 24 3.92 -5.14 -3.52
N GLU A 25 4.82 -4.22 -3.86
CA GLU A 25 5.33 -3.23 -2.93
C GLU A 25 4.67 -1.88 -3.15
N PHE A 26 4.26 -1.23 -2.06
CA PHE A 26 3.68 0.11 -2.07
C PHE A 26 4.45 1.02 -1.12
N GLU A 27 4.72 2.24 -1.57
CA GLU A 27 5.26 3.29 -0.71
C GLU A 27 4.26 4.44 -0.64
N ILE A 28 3.78 4.73 0.57
CA ILE A 28 2.76 5.74 0.80
C ILE A 28 3.21 6.75 1.87
N PRO A 29 2.79 8.02 1.76
CA PRO A 29 3.12 9.03 2.76
C PRO A 29 2.44 8.70 4.09
N TYR A 30 3.21 8.73 5.17
CA TYR A 30 2.69 8.58 6.53
C TYR A 30 1.84 9.78 6.93
N ARG A 31 0.72 9.51 7.59
CA ARG A 31 -0.11 10.53 8.25
C ARG A 31 -0.28 10.16 9.74
N PRO A 32 -0.32 11.14 10.67
CA PRO A 32 -0.66 10.86 12.05
C PRO A 32 -1.99 10.11 12.17
N ASN A 33 -2.05 9.14 13.10
CA ASN A 33 -3.22 8.27 13.35
C ASN A 33 -3.60 7.35 12.17
N MET A 34 -2.71 7.16 11.19
CA MET A 34 -2.90 6.20 10.11
C MET A 34 -2.77 4.77 10.64
N ASN A 35 -3.81 3.98 10.46
CA ASN A 35 -3.82 2.54 10.71
C ASN A 35 -3.69 1.75 9.39
N VAL A 36 -3.56 0.43 9.49
CA VAL A 36 -3.41 -0.45 8.31
C VAL A 36 -4.59 -0.33 7.34
N ILE A 37 -5.83 -0.20 7.84
CA ILE A 37 -7.02 -0.03 6.99
C ILE A 37 -6.92 1.26 6.17
N SER A 38 -6.55 2.38 6.82
CA SER A 38 -6.38 3.66 6.13
C SER A 38 -5.23 3.63 5.11
N ALA A 39 -4.17 2.85 5.37
CA ALA A 39 -3.10 2.61 4.40
C ALA A 39 -3.60 1.86 3.15
N LEU A 40 -4.35 0.77 3.35
CA LEU A 40 -4.94 0.02 2.24
C LEU A 40 -5.96 0.85 1.44
N MET A 41 -6.74 1.71 2.10
CA MET A 41 -7.63 2.65 1.41
C MET A 41 -6.86 3.70 0.60
N GLU A 42 -5.73 4.20 1.11
CA GLU A 42 -4.87 5.15 0.39
C GLU A 42 -4.29 4.51 -0.88
N ILE A 43 -3.77 3.29 -0.77
CA ILE A 43 -3.28 2.49 -1.91
C ILE A 43 -4.39 2.34 -2.98
N ARG A 44 -5.63 2.05 -2.56
CA ARG A 44 -6.77 1.95 -3.49
C ARG A 44 -7.14 3.28 -4.15
N ARG A 45 -7.02 4.41 -3.44
CA ARG A 45 -7.39 5.74 -3.95
C ARG A 45 -6.41 6.26 -4.99
N ASN A 46 -5.13 5.94 -4.83
CA ASN A 46 -4.06 6.32 -5.74
C ASN A 46 -3.39 5.05 -6.28
N PRO A 47 -4.09 4.26 -7.11
CA PRO A 47 -3.51 3.04 -7.66
C PRO A 47 -2.33 3.43 -8.55
N VAL A 48 -1.17 2.87 -8.25
CA VAL A 48 0.08 3.13 -8.99
C VAL A 48 0.21 2.23 -10.22
N ASN A 49 -0.77 1.34 -10.47
CA ASN A 49 -0.85 0.37 -11.56
C ASN A 49 -2.26 0.32 -12.16
#